data_AF-A0A0T2QIJ5-F1
#
_entry.id   AF-A0A0T2QIJ5-F1
#
_cell.length_a   1.000
_cell.length_b   1.000
_cell.length_c   1.000
_cell.angle_alpha   90.00
_cell.angle_beta   90.00
_cell.angle_gamma   90.00
#
_symmetry.space_group_name_H-M   'P 1'
#
loop_
_entity.id
_entity.type
_entity.pdbx_description
1 polymer ?
#
loop_
_entity_poly.entity_id
_entity_poly.type
_entity_poly.pdbx_seq_one_letter_code
_entity_poly.pdbx_strand_id
1 'polypeptide(L)'
;MACLMVATILAGFSLNFLLGRSSLSSPLVVHAHGVVMLTWLGLYLLQNTLIFGGNIALHRRVGWLAAAWVPLVVAMGLLVMRHSMQSRGGPPFFDQNQFLISNPLQLFGFAGLTAWAISLRRNTSWHRRLMFCGMALLCGPGIGRLLPMPLFIPFAWYTSIFVPLVLFVGAGIIADILRYGRVHPAWFWGIGVSVVLQVIADLIAYSPAGYSITEWYLAGTPGAERPMAAFATP
;
A
#
# COMPACT_ATOMS: atom_id res chain seq x y z
N MET A 1 9.94 3.37 14.07
CA MET A 1 8.69 3.29 13.26
C MET A 1 8.94 2.75 11.85
N ALA A 2 9.92 3.25 11.09
CA ALA A 2 10.25 2.69 9.77
C ALA A 2 10.49 1.17 9.79
N CYS A 3 11.28 0.67 10.76
CA CYS A 3 11.49 -0.77 10.95
C CYS A 3 10.19 -1.55 11.21
N LEU A 4 9.24 -0.97 11.95
CA LEU A 4 7.96 -1.63 12.24
C LEU A 4 7.11 -1.78 10.99
N MET A 5 7.01 -0.73 10.17
CA MET A 5 6.28 -0.76 8.90
C MET A 5 6.83 -1.82 7.95
N VAL A 6 8.16 -1.90 7.85
CA VAL A 6 8.85 -2.90 7.03
C VAL A 6 8.68 -4.29 7.61
N ALA A 7 8.83 -4.46 8.93
CA ALA A 7 8.61 -5.72 9.61
C ALA A 7 7.17 -6.22 9.44
N THR A 8 6.16 -5.34 9.47
CA THR A 8 4.76 -5.71 9.23
C THR A 8 4.57 -6.29 7.82
N ILE A 9 5.17 -5.68 6.80
CA ILE A 9 5.09 -6.20 5.43
C ILE A 9 5.82 -7.54 5.34
N LEU A 10 7.07 -7.62 5.80
CA LEU A 10 7.84 -8.86 5.75
C LEU A 10 7.15 -9.99 6.52
N ALA A 11 6.66 -9.73 7.73
CA ALA A 11 5.96 -10.72 8.55
C ALA A 11 4.71 -11.26 7.85
N GLY A 12 3.89 -10.40 7.23
CA GLY A 12 2.70 -10.85 6.52
C GLY A 12 3.03 -11.79 5.35
N PHE A 13 4.03 -11.44 4.54
CA PHE A 13 4.44 -12.29 3.41
C PHE A 13 5.15 -13.57 3.87
N SER A 14 6.04 -13.50 4.86
CA SER A 14 6.69 -14.67 5.44
C SER A 14 5.69 -15.63 6.07
N LEU A 15 4.69 -15.13 6.81
CA LEU A 15 3.63 -15.96 7.39
C LEU A 15 2.88 -16.73 6.30
N ASN A 16 2.48 -16.06 5.21
CA ASN A 16 1.74 -16.71 4.13
C ASN A 16 2.60 -17.70 3.33
N PHE A 17 3.90 -17.47 3.22
CA PHE A 17 4.83 -18.46 2.67
C PHE A 17 4.93 -19.69 3.58
N LEU A 18 5.12 -19.51 4.89
CA LEU A 18 5.19 -20.60 5.87
C LEU A 18 3.89 -21.40 5.97
N LEU A 19 2.74 -20.75 5.77
CA LEU A 19 1.42 -21.40 5.72
C LEU A 19 1.09 -22.03 4.35
N GLY A 20 2.02 -22.03 3.38
CA GLY A 20 1.80 -22.61 2.05
C GLY A 20 0.82 -21.85 1.15
N ARG A 21 0.40 -20.64 1.55
CA ARG A 21 -0.50 -19.76 0.78
C ARG A 21 0.25 -18.98 -0.31
N SER A 22 1.58 -18.98 -0.25
CA SER A 22 2.49 -18.41 -1.25
C SER A 22 3.59 -19.43 -1.58
N SER A 23 4.04 -19.45 -2.83
CA SER A 23 4.99 -20.45 -3.32
C SER A 23 6.04 -19.83 -4.24
N LEU A 24 7.24 -20.43 -4.26
CA LEU A 24 8.29 -20.09 -5.23
C LEU A 24 7.92 -20.49 -6.67
N SER A 25 6.94 -21.38 -6.85
CA SER A 25 6.37 -21.71 -8.16
C SER A 25 5.44 -20.63 -8.73
N SER A 26 5.30 -19.48 -8.05
CA SER A 26 4.50 -18.36 -8.55
C SER A 26 5.05 -17.83 -9.89
N PRO A 27 4.20 -17.27 -10.76
CA PRO A 27 4.64 -16.71 -12.04
C PRO A 27 5.66 -15.57 -11.88
N LEU A 28 6.46 -15.34 -12.92
CA LEU A 28 7.55 -14.36 -12.92
C LEU A 28 7.11 -12.95 -12.48
N VAL A 29 5.89 -12.52 -12.82
CA VAL A 29 5.35 -11.21 -12.43
C VAL A 29 5.27 -11.04 -10.90
N VAL A 30 4.99 -12.12 -10.16
CA VAL A 30 4.93 -12.11 -8.69
C VAL A 30 6.34 -11.95 -8.11
N HIS A 31 7.32 -12.66 -8.66
CA HIS A 31 8.73 -12.55 -8.25
C HIS A 31 9.31 -11.17 -8.56
N ALA A 32 9.07 -10.66 -9.77
CA ALA A 32 9.50 -9.32 -10.17
C ALA A 32 8.88 -8.24 -9.26
N HIS A 33 7.59 -8.37 -8.92
CA HIS A 33 6.94 -7.47 -7.98
C HIS A 33 7.58 -7.58 -6.59
N GLY A 34 7.83 -8.79 -6.12
CA GLY A 34 8.51 -9.06 -4.85
C GLY A 34 9.87 -8.39 -4.76
N VAL A 35 10.71 -8.54 -5.80
CA VAL A 35 12.03 -7.89 -5.87
C VAL A 35 11.90 -6.37 -5.82
N VAL A 36 11.03 -5.78 -6.65
CA VAL A 36 10.82 -4.32 -6.69
C VAL A 36 10.35 -3.78 -5.33
N MET A 37 9.43 -4.47 -4.67
CA MET A 37 8.94 -4.09 -3.35
C MET A 37 10.01 -4.27 -2.27
N LEU A 38 10.75 -5.38 -2.25
CA LEU A 38 11.86 -5.58 -1.31
C LEU A 38 12.95 -4.50 -1.49
N THR A 39 13.28 -4.13 -2.72
CA THR A 39 14.17 -3.00 -3.00
C THR A 39 13.60 -1.69 -2.47
N TRP A 40 12.30 -1.43 -2.68
CA TRP A 40 11.65 -0.22 -2.12
C TRP A 40 11.72 -0.18 -0.58
N LEU A 41 11.43 -1.29 0.11
CA LEU A 41 11.54 -1.38 1.56
C LEU A 41 12.99 -1.15 2.04
N GLY A 42 13.96 -1.75 1.33
CA GLY A 42 15.38 -1.55 1.60
C GLY A 42 15.80 -0.09 1.43
N LEU A 43 15.37 0.57 0.34
CA LEU A 43 15.61 1.99 0.10
C LEU A 43 14.96 2.85 1.19
N TYR A 44 13.72 2.56 1.59
CA TYR A 44 13.02 3.29 2.65
C TYR A 44 13.75 3.19 4.00
N LEU A 45 14.21 1.99 4.40
CA LEU A 45 15.03 1.82 5.60
C LEU A 45 16.36 2.55 5.47
N LEU A 46 17.06 2.39 4.35
CA LEU A 46 18.34 3.04 4.10
C LEU A 46 18.20 4.57 4.21
N GLN A 47 17.17 5.16 3.62
CA GLN A 47 16.90 6.61 3.73
C GLN A 47 16.74 7.07 5.18
N ASN A 48 16.04 6.29 6.01
CA ASN A 48 15.86 6.57 7.45
C ASN A 48 17.17 6.39 8.24
N THR A 49 17.95 5.35 7.95
CA THR A 49 19.25 5.10 8.58
C THR A 49 20.26 6.19 8.25
N LEU A 50 20.32 6.62 6.98
CA LEU A 50 21.25 7.67 6.54
C LEU A 50 20.96 9.01 7.22
N ILE A 51 19.69 9.40 7.34
CA ILE A 51 19.33 10.66 7.99
C ILE A 51 19.55 10.60 9.51
N PHE A 52 19.27 9.46 10.15
CA PHE A 52 19.53 9.25 11.58
C PHE A 52 21.03 9.26 11.89
N GLY A 53 21.85 8.65 11.04
CA GLY A 53 23.31 8.66 11.15
C GLY A 53 23.98 9.96 10.68
N GLY A 54 23.22 10.99 10.32
CA GLY A 54 23.75 12.30 9.91
C GLY A 54 24.37 12.35 8.50
N ASN A 55 24.31 11.27 7.71
CA ASN A 55 24.85 11.22 6.35
C ASN A 55 23.88 11.84 5.33
N ILE A 56 23.67 13.16 5.45
CA ILE A 56 22.73 13.94 4.64
C ILE A 56 23.12 13.92 3.16
N ALA A 57 24.41 13.93 2.85
CA ALA A 57 24.91 13.90 1.47
C ALA A 57 24.48 12.62 0.75
N LEU A 58 24.67 11.45 1.38
CA LEU A 58 24.26 10.17 0.80
C LEU A 58 22.74 10.01 0.79
N HIS A 59 22.03 10.48 1.83
CA HIS A 59 20.56 10.52 1.85
C HIS A 59 20.03 11.23 0.60
N ARG A 60 20.57 12.41 0.26
CA ARG A 60 20.16 13.17 -0.94
C ARG A 60 20.47 12.44 -2.25
N ARG A 61 21.63 11.79 -2.37
CA ARG A 61 22.02 11.06 -3.59
C ARG A 61 21.16 9.82 -3.80
N VAL A 62 21.02 8.98 -2.77
CA VAL A 62 20.20 7.76 -2.83
C VAL A 62 18.71 8.11 -2.89
N GLY A 63 18.29 9.25 -2.35
CA GLY A 63 16.92 9.73 -2.44
C GLY A 63 16.44 9.92 -3.88
N TRP A 64 17.32 10.32 -4.80
CA TRP A 64 16.97 10.40 -6.23
C TRP A 64 16.82 9.03 -6.89
N LEU A 65 17.63 8.05 -6.49
CA LEU A 65 17.44 6.66 -6.89
C LEU A 65 16.09 6.14 -6.40
N ALA A 66 15.74 6.39 -5.13
CA ALA A 66 14.43 6.02 -4.58
C ALA A 66 13.29 6.73 -5.33
N ALA A 67 13.42 8.02 -5.66
CA ALA A 67 12.43 8.75 -6.44
C ALA A 67 12.21 8.12 -7.83
N ALA A 68 13.30 7.76 -8.52
CA ALA A 68 13.24 7.07 -9.81
C ALA A 68 12.66 5.64 -9.72
N TRP A 69 12.66 5.04 -8.52
CA TRP A 69 12.08 3.71 -8.28
C TRP A 69 10.56 3.74 -8.11
N VAL A 70 9.97 4.88 -7.76
CA VAL A 70 8.52 5.02 -7.52
C VAL A 70 7.68 4.56 -8.73
N PRO A 71 7.96 4.97 -9.98
CA PRO A 71 7.22 4.49 -11.15
C PRO A 71 7.27 2.96 -11.30
N LEU A 72 8.40 2.33 -10.94
CA LEU A 72 8.54 0.88 -11.00
C LEU A 72 7.69 0.17 -9.93
N VAL A 73 7.62 0.73 -8.72
CA VAL A 73 6.69 0.27 -7.67
C VAL A 73 5.25 0.34 -8.16
N VAL A 74 4.86 1.46 -8.78
CA VAL A 74 3.50 1.63 -9.33
C VAL A 74 3.24 0.62 -10.45
N ALA A 75 4.12 0.52 -11.44
CA ALA A 75 3.96 -0.39 -12.57
C ALA A 75 3.85 -1.85 -12.10
N MET A 76 4.75 -2.30 -11.22
CA MET A 76 4.71 -3.68 -10.72
C MET A 76 3.51 -3.94 -9.80
N GLY A 77 3.03 -2.95 -9.05
CA GLY A 77 1.78 -3.06 -8.30
C GLY A 77 0.57 -3.29 -9.20
N LEU A 78 0.45 -2.54 -10.29
CA LEU A 78 -0.62 -2.72 -11.28
C LEU A 78 -0.52 -4.06 -12.01
N LEU A 79 0.69 -4.50 -12.37
CA LEU A 79 0.91 -5.77 -13.07
C LEU A 79 0.57 -6.98 -12.19
N VAL A 80 0.99 -6.99 -10.92
CA VAL A 80 0.64 -8.09 -10.01
C VAL A 80 -0.85 -8.08 -9.67
N MET A 81 -1.47 -6.90 -9.56
CA MET A 81 -2.92 -6.77 -9.38
C MET A 81 -3.67 -7.34 -10.58
N ARG A 82 -3.27 -6.98 -11.81
CA ARG A 82 -3.82 -7.54 -13.04
C ARG A 82 -3.75 -9.06 -13.04
N HIS A 83 -2.56 -9.61 -12.73
CA HIS A 83 -2.38 -11.05 -12.66
C HIS A 83 -3.32 -11.68 -11.61
N SER A 84 -3.39 -11.10 -10.40
CA SER A 84 -4.27 -11.59 -9.33
C SER A 84 -5.75 -11.55 -9.73
N MET A 85 -6.20 -10.48 -10.39
CA MET A 85 -7.57 -10.30 -10.83
C MET A 85 -7.92 -11.26 -11.96
N GLN A 86 -7.11 -11.31 -13.02
CA GLN A 86 -7.44 -12.12 -14.20
C GLN A 86 -7.28 -13.64 -13.96
N SER A 87 -6.41 -14.05 -13.02
CA SER A 87 -6.22 -15.48 -12.73
C SER A 87 -7.18 -16.05 -11.68
N ARG A 88 -7.65 -15.23 -10.73
CA ARG A 88 -8.43 -15.71 -9.57
C ARG A 88 -9.57 -14.79 -9.15
N GLY A 89 -9.70 -13.63 -9.79
CA GLY A 89 -10.66 -12.61 -9.40
C GLY A 89 -10.22 -11.80 -8.18
N GLY A 90 -8.92 -11.76 -7.86
CA GLY A 90 -8.41 -11.07 -6.67
C GLY A 90 -8.55 -11.89 -5.37
N PRO A 91 -8.19 -11.32 -4.21
CA PRO A 91 -8.39 -11.98 -2.91
C PRO A 91 -9.89 -12.21 -2.62
N PRO A 92 -10.31 -13.41 -2.18
CA PRO A 92 -11.73 -13.76 -2.07
C PRO A 92 -12.50 -12.95 -1.01
N PHE A 93 -11.80 -12.37 -0.05
CA PHE A 93 -12.37 -11.56 1.03
C PHE A 93 -12.53 -10.07 0.68
N PHE A 94 -12.24 -9.66 -0.56
CA PHE A 94 -12.52 -8.30 -1.07
C PHE A 94 -13.46 -8.39 -2.27
N ASP A 95 -14.42 -7.46 -2.39
CA ASP A 95 -15.20 -7.37 -3.63
C ASP A 95 -14.26 -7.07 -4.82
N GLN A 96 -14.52 -7.68 -5.98
CA GLN A 96 -13.64 -7.57 -7.15
C GLN A 96 -13.56 -6.12 -7.65
N ASN A 97 -14.70 -5.43 -7.72
CA ASN A 97 -14.80 -4.03 -8.11
C ASN A 97 -14.08 -3.10 -7.13
N GLN A 98 -14.28 -3.31 -5.82
CA GLN A 98 -13.59 -2.53 -4.79
C GLN A 98 -12.07 -2.73 -4.90
N PHE A 99 -11.60 -3.97 -5.05
CA PHE A 99 -10.18 -4.28 -5.20
C PHE A 99 -9.60 -3.67 -6.49
N LEU A 100 -10.30 -3.79 -7.62
CA LEU A 100 -9.84 -3.29 -8.92
C LEU A 100 -9.67 -1.77 -8.93
N ILE A 101 -10.61 -1.03 -8.34
CA ILE A 101 -10.64 0.42 -8.39
C ILE A 101 -9.81 1.05 -7.26
N SER A 102 -9.92 0.50 -6.05
CA SER A 102 -9.26 1.10 -4.88
C SER A 102 -7.74 0.90 -4.89
N ASN A 103 -7.23 -0.25 -5.35
CA ASN A 103 -5.77 -0.50 -5.37
C ASN A 103 -5.00 0.52 -6.22
N PRO A 104 -5.35 0.78 -7.49
CA PRO A 104 -4.66 1.77 -8.30
C PRO A 104 -4.72 3.15 -7.67
N LEU A 105 -5.87 3.57 -7.15
CA LEU A 105 -6.03 4.88 -6.50
C LEU A 105 -5.14 5.02 -5.26
N GLN A 106 -5.04 3.99 -4.41
CA GLN A 106 -4.14 4.01 -3.25
C GLN A 106 -2.66 4.00 -3.68
N LEU A 107 -2.32 3.27 -4.74
CA LEU A 107 -0.97 3.23 -5.30
C LEU A 107 -0.55 4.57 -5.90
N PHE A 108 -1.46 5.25 -6.61
CA PHE A 108 -1.27 6.63 -7.07
C PHE A 108 -1.24 7.61 -5.91
N GLY A 109 -2.00 7.38 -4.83
CA GLY A 109 -1.93 8.13 -3.58
C GLY A 109 -0.54 8.05 -2.94
N PHE A 110 0.04 6.85 -2.87
CA PHE A 110 1.42 6.65 -2.44
C PHE A 110 2.40 7.46 -3.30
N ALA A 111 2.30 7.35 -4.63
CA ALA A 111 3.18 8.06 -5.55
C ALA A 111 3.02 9.59 -5.41
N GLY A 112 1.78 10.07 -5.28
CA GLY A 112 1.44 11.48 -5.10
C GLY A 112 1.96 12.05 -3.79
N LEU A 113 1.75 11.36 -2.66
CA LEU A 113 2.31 11.75 -1.36
C LEU A 113 3.84 11.76 -1.37
N THR A 114 4.46 10.78 -2.04
CA THR A 114 5.92 10.70 -2.21
C THR A 114 6.44 11.87 -3.04
N ALA A 115 5.82 12.16 -4.18
CA ALA A 115 6.17 13.30 -5.03
C ALA A 115 5.99 14.63 -4.29
N TRP A 116 4.89 14.79 -3.55
CA TRP A 116 4.64 15.98 -2.75
C TRP A 116 5.69 16.14 -1.64
N ALA A 117 6.03 15.05 -0.94
CA ALA A 117 7.10 15.05 0.05
C ALA A 117 8.44 15.49 -0.55
N ILE A 118 8.81 14.99 -1.74
CA ILE A 118 10.06 15.35 -2.43
C ILE A 118 10.04 16.80 -2.91
N SER A 119 8.89 17.32 -3.35
CA SER A 119 8.75 18.74 -3.69
C SER A 119 9.04 19.64 -2.49
N LEU A 120 8.65 19.18 -1.29
CA LEU A 120 8.89 19.85 -0.01
C LEU A 120 10.20 19.40 0.67
N ARG A 121 11.17 18.81 -0.04
CA ARG A 121 12.44 18.31 0.52
C ARG A 121 13.26 19.35 1.31
N ARG A 122 13.08 20.65 1.04
CA ARG A 122 13.70 21.74 1.81
C ARG A 122 12.98 22.00 3.14
N ASN A 123 11.69 21.70 3.22
CA ASN A 123 10.90 21.75 4.45
C ASN A 123 10.84 20.35 5.07
N THR A 124 11.90 20.00 5.80
CA THR A 124 12.10 18.65 6.36
C THR A 124 10.98 18.19 7.31
N SER A 125 10.27 19.15 7.92
CA SER A 125 9.11 18.87 8.76
C SER A 125 7.94 18.27 7.97
N TRP A 126 7.67 18.78 6.76
CA TRP A 126 6.67 18.25 5.86
C TRP A 126 7.16 16.99 5.16
N HIS A 127 8.38 17.05 4.58
CA HIS A 127 8.97 15.95 3.82
C HIS A 127 8.88 14.60 4.55
N ARG A 128 9.38 14.54 5.79
CA ARG A 128 9.44 13.26 6.54
C ARG A 128 8.05 12.69 6.84
N ARG A 129 7.05 13.54 7.10
CA ARG A 129 5.70 13.12 7.48
C ARG A 129 4.88 12.68 6.28
N LEU A 130 5.01 13.39 5.15
CA LEU A 130 4.37 12.98 3.90
C LEU A 130 4.98 11.68 3.34
N MET A 131 6.32 11.52 3.39
CA MET A 131 6.98 10.25 3.05
C MET A 131 6.48 9.10 3.94
N PHE A 132 6.29 9.37 5.24
CA PHE A 132 5.75 8.39 6.17
C PHE A 132 4.31 7.98 5.83
N CYS A 133 3.45 8.95 5.53
CA CYS A 133 2.07 8.68 5.12
C CYS A 133 2.01 7.88 3.81
N GLY A 134 2.86 8.22 2.83
CA GLY A 134 3.00 7.44 1.60
C GLY A 134 3.40 5.99 1.88
N MET A 135 4.39 5.76 2.75
CA MET A 135 4.78 4.41 3.15
C MET A 135 3.65 3.66 3.88
N ALA A 136 2.83 4.36 4.68
CA ALA A 136 1.71 3.75 5.41
C ALA A 136 0.65 3.19 4.46
N LEU A 137 0.39 3.87 3.33
CA LEU A 137 -0.50 3.36 2.28
C LEU A 137 -0.03 2.02 1.70
N LEU A 138 1.28 1.78 1.64
CA LEU A 138 1.85 0.52 1.14
C LEU A 138 1.84 -0.62 2.17
N CYS A 139 1.48 -0.35 3.43
CA CYS A 139 1.44 -1.39 4.47
C CYS A 139 0.16 -2.24 4.43
N GLY A 140 -0.88 -1.83 3.69
CA GLY A 140 -2.16 -2.54 3.66
C GLY A 140 -2.07 -4.02 3.24
N PRO A 141 -1.31 -4.37 2.17
CA PRO A 141 -1.06 -5.76 1.80
C PRO A 141 -0.34 -6.58 2.88
N GLY A 142 0.49 -5.94 3.73
CA GLY A 142 1.14 -6.59 4.86
C GLY A 142 0.14 -6.92 5.98
N ILE A 143 -0.70 -5.94 6.35
CA ILE A 143 -1.77 -6.12 7.34
C ILE A 143 -2.79 -7.16 6.87
N GLY A 144 -3.24 -7.09 5.61
CA GLY A 144 -4.19 -8.05 5.03
C GLY A 144 -3.68 -9.49 4.96
N ARG A 145 -2.38 -9.70 5.18
CA ARG A 145 -1.74 -11.02 5.27
C ARG A 145 -1.53 -11.50 6.71
N LEU A 146 -1.53 -10.59 7.68
CA LEU A 146 -1.37 -10.90 9.10
C LEU A 146 -2.71 -11.14 9.80
N LEU A 147 -3.76 -10.44 9.37
CA LEU A 147 -5.08 -10.55 9.97
C LEU A 147 -5.91 -11.66 9.31
N PRO A 148 -6.87 -12.28 10.05
CA PRO A 148 -7.81 -13.24 9.49
C PRO A 148 -8.89 -12.54 8.67
N MET A 149 -8.53 -11.99 7.50
CA MET A 149 -9.39 -11.13 6.68
C MET A 149 -10.79 -11.68 6.35
N PRO A 150 -11.01 -13.00 6.17
CA PRO A 150 -12.36 -13.53 5.98
C PRO A 150 -13.33 -13.20 7.13
N LEU A 151 -12.84 -13.06 8.38
CA LEU A 151 -13.66 -12.68 9.53
C LEU A 151 -14.07 -11.20 9.53
N PHE A 152 -13.45 -10.39 8.66
CA PHE A 152 -13.73 -8.96 8.55
C PHE A 152 -14.69 -8.63 7.41
N ILE A 153 -15.18 -9.61 6.63
CA ILE A 153 -16.17 -9.36 5.56
C ILE A 153 -17.44 -8.72 6.17
N PRO A 154 -18.00 -7.65 5.58
CA PRO A 154 -17.60 -7.00 4.32
C PRO A 154 -16.54 -5.88 4.47
N PHE A 155 -16.09 -5.59 5.68
CA PHE A 155 -15.14 -4.51 5.99
C PHE A 155 -13.66 -4.83 5.76
N ALA A 156 -13.34 -6.02 5.25
CA ALA A 156 -11.96 -6.50 5.09
C ALA A 156 -11.08 -5.46 4.35
N TRP A 157 -11.55 -4.88 3.25
CA TRP A 157 -10.79 -3.88 2.50
C TRP A 157 -10.43 -2.67 3.38
N TYR A 158 -11.43 -2.11 4.05
CA TYR A 158 -11.26 -0.98 4.97
C TYR A 158 -10.31 -1.30 6.12
N THR A 159 -10.39 -2.51 6.69
CA THR A 159 -9.45 -2.98 7.70
C THR A 159 -8.02 -2.94 7.16
N SER A 160 -7.79 -3.41 5.93
CA SER A 160 -6.45 -3.41 5.34
C SER A 160 -5.87 -2.01 5.11
N ILE A 161 -6.70 -1.00 4.84
CA ILE A 161 -6.26 0.38 4.55
C ILE A 161 -6.16 1.22 5.83
N PHE A 162 -7.16 1.15 6.71
CA PHE A 162 -7.23 2.02 7.88
C PHE A 162 -6.42 1.53 9.07
N VAL A 163 -6.18 0.22 9.23
CA VAL A 163 -5.32 -0.28 10.30
C VAL A 163 -3.89 0.27 10.17
N PRO A 164 -3.21 0.24 9.00
CA PRO A 164 -1.93 0.93 8.83
C PRO A 164 -1.97 2.42 9.18
N LEU A 165 -3.03 3.14 8.80
CA LEU A 165 -3.15 4.57 9.09
C LEU A 165 -3.27 4.80 10.60
N VAL A 166 -4.18 4.10 11.27
CA VAL A 166 -4.35 4.21 12.73
C VAL A 166 -3.07 3.83 13.47
N LEU A 167 -2.46 2.70 13.12
CA LEU A 167 -1.26 2.22 13.80
C LEU A 167 -0.05 3.12 13.55
N PHE A 168 0.29 3.40 12.29
CA PHE A 168 1.53 4.09 11.97
C PHE A 168 1.38 5.60 11.97
N VAL A 169 0.35 6.14 11.31
CA VAL A 169 0.13 7.60 11.28
C VAL A 169 -0.33 8.08 12.67
N GLY A 170 -1.20 7.32 13.35
CA GLY A 170 -1.55 7.60 14.74
C GLY A 170 -0.34 7.60 15.67
N ALA A 171 0.55 6.59 15.57
CA ALA A 171 1.80 6.61 16.34
C ALA A 171 2.68 7.81 15.98
N GLY A 172 2.74 8.22 14.71
CA GLY A 172 3.44 9.41 14.25
C GLY A 172 2.89 10.71 14.85
N ILE A 173 1.56 10.84 14.93
CA ILE A 173 0.86 11.95 15.59
C ILE A 173 1.20 11.98 17.09
N ILE A 174 1.11 10.85 17.77
CA ILE A 174 1.45 10.74 19.19
C ILE A 174 2.91 11.13 19.41
N ALA A 175 3.84 10.65 18.58
CA ALA A 175 5.24 11.00 18.68
C ALA A 175 5.49 12.51 18.47
N ASP A 176 4.72 13.17 17.62
CA ASP A 176 4.78 14.62 17.43
C ASP A 176 4.29 15.40 18.65
N ILE A 177 3.18 14.97 19.25
CA ILE A 177 2.66 15.57 20.50
C ILE A 177 3.70 15.42 21.61
N LEU A 178 4.25 14.22 21.78
CA LEU A 178 5.22 13.93 22.83
C LEU A 178 6.54 14.70 22.66
N ARG A 179 7.00 14.93 21.41
CA ARG A 179 8.29 15.58 21.14
C ARG A 179 8.20 17.10 20.99
N TYR A 180 7.08 17.60 20.49
CA TYR A 180 6.93 19.00 20.06
C TYR A 180 5.71 19.71 20.67
N GLY A 181 4.89 19.02 21.47
CA GLY A 181 3.69 19.57 22.10
C GLY A 181 2.54 19.86 21.14
N ARG A 182 2.66 19.51 19.85
CA ARG A 182 1.64 19.80 18.82
C ARG A 182 1.67 18.82 17.67
N VAL A 183 0.50 18.60 17.06
CA VAL A 183 0.36 17.79 15.84
C VAL A 183 0.75 18.63 14.62
N HIS A 184 1.65 18.11 13.79
CA HIS A 184 2.01 18.78 12.55
C HIS A 184 0.93 18.60 11.46
N PRO A 185 0.54 19.66 10.71
CA PRO A 185 -0.54 19.59 9.73
C PRO A 185 -0.39 18.52 8.65
N ALA A 186 0.85 18.17 8.27
CA ALA A 186 1.14 17.11 7.30
C ALA A 186 0.47 15.77 7.61
N TRP A 187 0.22 15.44 8.88
CA TRP A 187 -0.48 14.21 9.24
C TRP A 187 -1.94 14.22 8.78
N PHE A 188 -2.63 15.34 8.96
CA PHE A 188 -4.02 15.50 8.51
C PHE A 188 -4.11 15.47 6.98
N TRP A 189 -3.11 16.00 6.27
CA TRP A 189 -3.04 15.87 4.82
C TRP A 189 -2.83 14.43 4.37
N GLY A 190 -1.95 13.67 5.05
CA GLY A 190 -1.78 12.25 4.78
C GLY A 190 -3.08 11.46 4.97
N ILE A 191 -3.73 11.64 6.12
CA ILE A 191 -5.03 11.01 6.43
C ILE A 191 -6.09 11.45 5.41
N GLY A 192 -6.20 12.75 5.14
CA GLY A 192 -7.17 13.32 4.23
C GLY A 192 -7.02 12.76 2.82
N VAL A 193 -5.81 12.67 2.28
CA VAL A 193 -5.55 12.04 0.98
C VAL A 193 -6.00 10.58 0.98
N SER A 194 -5.64 9.80 2.00
CA SER A 194 -6.05 8.39 2.07
C SER A 194 -7.56 8.20 2.13
N VAL A 195 -8.25 9.01 2.95
CA VAL A 195 -9.71 8.97 3.11
C VAL A 195 -10.41 9.42 1.83
N VAL A 196 -10.01 10.55 1.25
CA VAL A 196 -10.61 11.08 0.02
C VAL A 196 -10.43 10.10 -1.13
N LEU A 197 -9.24 9.51 -1.28
CA LEU A 197 -9.01 8.48 -2.30
C LEU A 197 -9.90 7.26 -2.08
N GLN A 198 -10.10 6.82 -0.84
CA GLN A 198 -10.99 5.69 -0.56
C GLN A 198 -12.45 6.02 -0.86
N VAL A 199 -12.92 7.22 -0.52
CA VAL A 199 -14.29 7.67 -0.82
C VAL A 199 -14.49 7.73 -2.34
N ILE A 200 -13.55 8.33 -3.08
CA ILE A 200 -13.60 8.36 -4.55
C ILE A 200 -13.61 6.93 -5.11
N ALA A 201 -12.77 6.06 -4.58
CA ALA A 201 -12.70 4.67 -5.01
C ALA A 201 -14.03 3.94 -4.80
N ASP A 202 -14.66 4.09 -3.64
CA ASP A 202 -15.95 3.45 -3.34
C ASP A 202 -17.08 4.00 -4.21
N LEU A 203 -17.13 5.32 -4.41
CA LEU A 203 -18.10 5.97 -5.30
C LEU A 203 -18.01 5.42 -6.73
N ILE A 204 -16.79 5.16 -7.22
CA ILE A 204 -16.59 4.56 -8.54
C ILE A 204 -16.90 3.06 -8.50
N ALA A 205 -16.32 2.32 -7.56
CA ALA A 205 -16.40 0.87 -7.48
C ALA A 205 -17.85 0.36 -7.38
N TYR A 206 -18.68 1.01 -6.55
CA TYR A 206 -20.06 0.62 -6.32
C TYR A 206 -21.07 1.37 -7.22
N SER A 207 -20.60 2.14 -8.20
CA SER A 207 -21.45 2.70 -9.26
C SER A 207 -21.71 1.68 -10.38
N PRO A 208 -22.76 1.86 -11.21
CA PRO A 208 -22.96 1.04 -12.40
C PRO A 208 -21.73 0.97 -13.31
N ALA A 209 -20.97 2.06 -13.42
CA ALA A 209 -19.73 2.10 -14.17
C ALA A 209 -18.66 1.18 -13.57
N GLY A 210 -18.49 1.18 -12.24
CA GLY A 210 -17.55 0.32 -11.53
C GLY A 210 -17.81 -1.17 -11.75
N TYR A 211 -19.08 -1.59 -11.67
CA TYR A 211 -19.48 -2.96 -12.02
C TYR A 211 -19.15 -3.28 -13.48
N SER A 212 -19.58 -2.45 -14.43
CA SER A 212 -19.34 -2.69 -15.86
C SER A 212 -17.86 -2.75 -16.24
N ILE A 213 -17.02 -1.89 -15.64
CA ILE A 213 -15.57 -1.88 -15.86
C ILE A 213 -14.96 -3.16 -15.32
N THR A 214 -15.41 -3.63 -14.16
CA THR A 214 -14.87 -4.85 -13.54
C THR A 214 -15.24 -6.09 -14.34
N GLU A 215 -16.48 -6.20 -14.79
CA GLU A 215 -16.94 -7.29 -15.66
C GLU A 215 -16.19 -7.29 -16.99
N TRP A 216 -16.06 -6.12 -17.64
CA TRP A 216 -15.28 -5.98 -18.86
C TRP A 216 -13.80 -6.37 -18.66
N TYR A 217 -13.20 -5.95 -17.55
CA TYR A 217 -11.80 -6.21 -17.24
C TYR A 217 -11.49 -7.70 -17.02
N LEU A 218 -12.49 -8.44 -16.52
CA LEU A 218 -12.40 -9.87 -16.24
C LEU A 218 -12.94 -10.75 -17.38
N ALA A 219 -13.66 -10.18 -18.35
CA ALA A 219 -14.28 -10.93 -19.43
C ALA A 219 -13.28 -11.85 -20.15
N GLY A 220 -13.64 -13.13 -20.29
CA GLY A 220 -12.79 -14.14 -20.92
C GLY A 220 -11.58 -14.59 -20.09
N THR A 221 -11.49 -14.21 -18.81
CA THR A 221 -10.44 -14.65 -17.89
C THR A 221 -10.99 -15.56 -16.80
N PRO A 222 -10.18 -16.48 -16.23
CA PRO A 222 -10.60 -17.31 -15.09
C PRO A 222 -11.14 -16.50 -13.90
N GLY A 223 -10.67 -15.26 -13.73
CA GLY A 223 -11.14 -14.38 -12.66
C GLY A 223 -12.63 -14.01 -12.74
N ALA A 224 -13.27 -14.14 -13.90
CA ALA A 224 -14.70 -13.91 -14.07
C ALA A 224 -15.57 -15.05 -13.48
N GLU A 225 -15.00 -16.23 -13.22
CA GLU A 225 -15.72 -17.35 -12.60
C GLU A 225 -16.01 -17.11 -11.11
N ARG A 226 -15.23 -16.22 -10.49
CA ARG A 226 -15.39 -15.83 -9.09
C ARG A 226 -16.55 -14.82 -8.96
N PRO A 227 -17.46 -14.96 -7.97
CA PRO A 227 -18.44 -13.93 -7.66
C PRO A 227 -17.78 -12.56 -7.39
N MET A 228 -18.46 -11.49 -7.83
CA MET A 228 -18.05 -10.10 -7.59
C MET A 228 -17.90 -9.79 -6.10
N ALA A 229 -18.83 -10.27 -5.28
CA ALA A 229 -18.82 -10.05 -3.84
C ALA A 229 -17.71 -10.84 -3.13
N ALA A 230 -17.25 -10.32 -2.00
CA ALA A 230 -16.41 -11.02 -1.05
C ALA A 230 -17.14 -12.24 -0.47
N PHE A 231 -16.40 -13.32 -0.25
CA PHE A 231 -16.89 -14.51 0.43
C PHE A 231 -15.80 -15.12 1.30
N ALA A 232 -16.21 -15.79 2.38
CA ALA A 232 -15.32 -16.66 3.12
C ALA A 232 -15.18 -17.96 2.34
N THR A 233 -13.95 -18.35 2.00
CA THR A 233 -13.68 -19.72 1.55
C THR A 233 -13.93 -20.67 2.73
N PRO A 234 -14.65 -21.79 2.54
CA PRO A 234 -14.83 -22.81 3.58
C PRO A 234 -13.50 -23.36 4.10
#